data_AF-A0A7C6XYY1-F1
#
_entry.id   AF-A0A7C6XYY1-F1
#
_cell.length_a   1.000
_cell.length_b   1.000
_cell.length_c   1.000
_cell.angle_alpha   90.00
_cell.angle_beta   90.00
_cell.angle_gamma   90.00
#
_symmetry.space_group_name_H-M   'P 1'
#
loop_
_entity.id
_entity.type
_entity.pdbx_description
1 polymer ?
#
loop_
_entity_poly.entity_id
_entity_poly.type
_entity_poly.pdbx_seq_one_letter_code
_entity_poly.pdbx_strand_id
1 'polypeptide(L)'
;AMTMATRIVVMNKGYIMQVGAPKEIYDKPANIFVAGFIGTPPMNFINGKVNTKGVFEAGKYRIQLPNDKLEIVTQNKFIEKPIVLGIRAEDIHDDELVMKAHPNGILDIEVDVAELLGSETNIYFDVNGSNVIAKVDARTNISMGDKIKLGFDLNKLHFFDPETELRLEVDPNVTTHARMAVEAAKAAGQELPTASQDNEEKLEEVKIDAKPTEKKAPAKKATAKKAPAKKAAKK
;
A
#
# COMPACT_ATOMS: atom_id res chain seq x y z
N ALA A 1 -18.65 21.22 3.76
CA ALA A 1 -18.92 20.93 2.34
C ALA A 1 -19.79 19.68 2.14
N MET A 2 -19.61 18.61 2.93
CA MET A 2 -20.32 17.34 2.71
C MET A 2 -21.83 17.35 3.00
N THR A 3 -22.37 18.34 3.71
CA THR A 3 -23.71 18.29 4.32
C THR A 3 -24.85 18.87 3.46
N MET A 4 -24.56 19.61 2.38
CA MET A 4 -25.61 20.27 1.58
C MET A 4 -25.59 19.94 0.07
N ALA A 5 -24.53 19.32 -0.43
CA ALA A 5 -24.31 19.14 -1.87
C ALA A 5 -24.75 17.76 -2.36
N THR A 6 -25.50 17.70 -3.46
CA THR A 6 -25.82 16.43 -4.16
C THR A 6 -24.58 15.83 -4.82
N ARG A 7 -23.70 16.69 -5.33
CA ARG A 7 -22.40 16.32 -5.90
C ARG A 7 -21.36 17.37 -5.54
N ILE A 8 -20.12 16.91 -5.37
CA ILE A 8 -18.95 17.75 -5.12
C ILE A 8 -17.98 17.57 -6.28
N VAL A 9 -17.39 18.67 -6.73
CA VAL A 9 -16.26 18.69 -7.65
C VAL A 9 -15.01 19.03 -6.83
N VAL A 10 -14.08 18.09 -6.71
CA VAL A 10 -12.79 18.31 -6.04
C VAL A 10 -11.78 18.73 -7.10
N MET A 11 -11.10 19.85 -6.88
CA MET A 11 -10.12 20.39 -7.82
C MET A 11 -8.76 20.62 -7.15
N ASN A 12 -7.69 20.43 -7.91
CA ASN A 12 -6.31 20.74 -7.51
C ASN A 12 -5.62 21.50 -8.64
N LYS A 13 -5.04 22.68 -8.33
CA LYS A 13 -4.30 23.52 -9.30
C LYS A 13 -5.05 23.76 -10.63
N GLY A 14 -6.38 23.93 -10.57
CA GLY A 14 -7.22 24.16 -11.75
C GLY A 14 -7.68 22.91 -12.49
N TYR A 15 -7.26 21.71 -12.07
CA TYR A 15 -7.69 20.43 -12.66
C TYR A 15 -8.72 19.73 -11.77
N ILE A 16 -9.70 19.10 -12.39
CA ILE A 16 -10.69 18.28 -11.68
C ILE A 16 -10.03 16.96 -11.28
N MET A 17 -10.04 16.67 -9.98
CA MET A 17 -9.50 15.42 -9.42
C MET A 17 -10.58 14.35 -9.32
N GLN A 18 -11.79 14.71 -8.87
CA GLN A 18 -12.91 13.78 -8.76
C GLN A 18 -14.25 14.53 -8.70
N VAL A 19 -15.30 13.93 -9.25
CA VAL A 19 -16.67 14.44 -9.14
C VAL A 19 -17.64 13.33 -8.75
N GLY A 20 -18.29 13.46 -7.61
CA GLY A 20 -19.14 12.40 -7.07
C GLY A 20 -20.04 12.91 -5.95
N ALA A 21 -20.86 12.01 -5.40
CA ALA A 21 -21.62 12.32 -4.19
C ALA A 21 -20.67 12.53 -2.99
N PRO A 22 -21.00 13.34 -1.97
CA PRO A 22 -20.10 13.58 -0.85
C PRO A 22 -19.56 12.30 -0.20
N LYS A 23 -20.45 11.33 0.04
CA LYS A 23 -20.09 10.03 0.63
C LYS A 23 -19.19 9.20 -0.30
N GLU A 24 -19.39 9.28 -1.61
CA GLU A 24 -18.54 8.59 -2.59
C GLU A 24 -17.13 9.19 -2.62
N ILE A 25 -17.01 10.52 -2.62
CA ILE A 25 -15.71 11.21 -2.53
C ILE A 25 -14.98 10.82 -1.23
N TYR A 26 -15.73 10.70 -0.12
CA TYR A 26 -15.19 10.32 1.18
C TYR A 26 -14.71 8.87 1.21
N ASP A 27 -15.59 7.94 0.83
CA ASP A 27 -15.36 6.49 0.95
C ASP A 27 -14.47 5.93 -0.16
N LYS A 28 -14.41 6.61 -1.32
CA LYS A 28 -13.72 6.12 -2.53
C LYS A 28 -12.92 7.24 -3.18
N PRO A 29 -11.94 7.86 -2.48
CA PRO A 29 -11.15 8.95 -3.03
C PRO A 29 -10.31 8.47 -4.22
N ALA A 30 -10.28 9.21 -5.33
CA ALA A 30 -9.60 8.77 -6.55
C ALA A 30 -8.06 8.75 -6.43
N ASN A 31 -7.49 9.57 -5.55
CA ASN A 31 -6.05 9.72 -5.35
C ASN A 31 -5.73 10.24 -3.95
N ILE A 32 -4.44 10.28 -3.62
CA ILE A 32 -3.92 10.76 -2.33
C ILE A 32 -4.40 12.18 -2.03
N PHE A 33 -4.41 13.08 -3.02
CA PHE A 33 -4.89 14.46 -2.80
C PHE A 33 -6.36 14.50 -2.33
N VAL A 34 -7.26 13.80 -3.02
CA VAL A 34 -8.68 13.78 -2.63
C VAL A 34 -8.85 13.14 -1.24
N ALA A 35 -8.15 12.05 -0.99
CA ALA A 35 -8.17 11.34 0.29
C ALA A 35 -7.67 12.21 1.46
N GLY A 36 -6.60 12.98 1.26
CA GLY A 36 -6.04 13.87 2.28
C GLY A 36 -6.79 15.20 2.43
N PHE A 37 -7.47 15.66 1.38
CA PHE A 37 -8.18 16.94 1.38
C PHE A 37 -9.60 16.85 1.98
N ILE A 38 -10.27 15.72 1.78
CA ILE A 38 -11.67 15.55 2.21
C ILE A 38 -11.72 14.75 3.50
N GLY A 39 -12.04 15.40 4.60
CA GLY A 39 -12.15 14.80 5.94
C GLY A 39 -11.37 15.59 6.98
N THR A 40 -11.75 15.47 8.25
CA THR A 40 -10.99 16.07 9.35
C THR A 40 -11.09 15.15 10.56
N PRO A 41 -9.99 14.57 11.05
CA PRO A 41 -8.61 14.66 10.53
C PRO A 41 -8.45 14.16 9.08
N PRO A 42 -7.35 14.53 8.37
CA PRO A 42 -7.07 13.99 7.04
C PRO A 42 -6.82 12.47 7.09
N MET A 43 -6.94 11.79 5.93
CA MET A 43 -6.57 10.38 5.84
C MET A 43 -5.09 10.17 6.19
N ASN A 44 -4.78 9.11 6.94
CA ASN A 44 -3.42 8.70 7.24
C ASN A 44 -2.82 7.98 6.03
N PHE A 45 -1.55 8.26 5.73
CA PHE A 45 -0.81 7.61 4.65
C PHE A 45 0.45 6.94 5.22
N ILE A 46 0.52 5.62 5.09
CA ILE A 46 1.59 4.79 5.65
C ILE A 46 2.37 4.15 4.51
N ASN A 47 3.66 4.47 4.44
CA ASN A 47 4.55 3.88 3.44
C ASN A 47 4.97 2.47 3.86
N GLY A 48 4.86 1.53 2.93
CA GLY A 48 5.26 0.15 3.18
C GLY A 48 5.34 -0.67 1.91
N LYS A 49 5.24 -1.98 2.08
CA LYS A 49 5.15 -2.96 0.99
C LYS A 49 4.26 -4.12 1.42
N VAL A 50 3.67 -4.82 0.47
CA VAL A 50 2.93 -6.06 0.76
C VAL A 50 3.77 -7.24 0.31
N ASN A 51 4.08 -8.16 1.22
CA ASN A 51 4.89 -9.31 0.89
C ASN A 51 4.10 -10.41 0.16
N THR A 52 4.80 -11.45 -0.31
CA THR A 52 4.18 -12.60 -1.01
C THR A 52 3.16 -13.39 -0.18
N LYS A 53 3.15 -13.22 1.14
CA LYS A 53 2.18 -13.83 2.07
C LYS A 53 0.95 -12.93 2.32
N GLY A 54 0.88 -11.77 1.65
CA GLY A 54 -0.21 -10.81 1.81
C GLY A 54 -0.15 -10.01 3.11
N VAL A 55 1.03 -9.90 3.73
CA VAL A 55 1.24 -9.05 4.90
C VAL A 55 1.75 -7.69 4.44
N PHE A 56 1.04 -6.63 4.83
CA PHE A 56 1.55 -5.27 4.72
C PHE A 56 2.61 -5.02 5.79
N GLU A 57 3.78 -4.55 5.37
CA GLU A 57 4.96 -4.31 6.19
C GLU A 57 5.33 -2.82 6.16
N ALA A 58 5.35 -2.20 7.35
CA ALA A 58 5.83 -0.84 7.57
C ALA A 58 6.77 -0.84 8.79
N GLY A 59 8.09 -0.84 8.54
CA GLY A 59 9.09 -0.92 9.61
C GLY A 59 8.94 -2.19 10.45
N LYS A 60 8.64 -2.04 11.76
CA LYS A 60 8.34 -3.15 12.69
C LYS A 60 6.89 -3.63 12.64
N TYR A 61 5.98 -2.85 12.07
CA TYR A 61 4.54 -3.11 12.08
C TYR A 61 4.15 -4.05 10.94
N ARG A 62 3.20 -4.95 11.23
CA ARG A 62 2.73 -5.97 10.29
C ARG A 62 1.21 -6.05 10.37
N ILE A 63 0.55 -6.01 9.22
CA ILE A 63 -0.90 -6.18 9.09
C ILE A 63 -1.16 -7.27 8.07
N GLN A 64 -1.77 -8.39 8.47
CA GLN A 64 -2.19 -9.42 7.53
C GLN A 64 -3.45 -8.95 6.80
N LEU A 65 -3.36 -8.77 5.49
CA LEU A 65 -4.47 -8.25 4.71
C LEU A 65 -5.58 -9.32 4.55
N PRO A 66 -6.86 -8.92 4.62
CA PRO A 66 -7.95 -9.77 4.20
C PRO A 66 -7.93 -9.97 2.68
N ASN A 67 -8.62 -11.02 2.20
CA ASN A 67 -8.52 -11.48 0.82
C ASN A 67 -8.92 -10.40 -0.21
N ASP A 68 -9.94 -9.60 0.07
CA ASP A 68 -10.40 -8.52 -0.80
C ASP A 68 -9.33 -7.42 -0.97
N LYS A 69 -8.61 -7.09 0.10
CA LYS A 69 -7.50 -6.13 0.08
C LYS A 69 -6.26 -6.69 -0.61
N LEU A 70 -5.96 -7.97 -0.37
CA LEU A 70 -4.87 -8.66 -1.06
C LEU A 70 -5.12 -8.75 -2.58
N GLU A 71 -6.37 -8.94 -2.99
CA GLU A 71 -6.76 -8.97 -4.40
C GLU A 71 -6.48 -7.64 -5.11
N ILE A 72 -6.80 -6.50 -4.49
CA ILE A 72 -6.47 -5.15 -5.00
C ILE A 72 -4.97 -5.07 -5.29
N VAL A 73 -4.14 -5.42 -4.32
CA VAL A 73 -2.67 -5.33 -4.44
C VAL A 73 -2.13 -6.28 -5.52
N THR A 74 -2.69 -7.48 -5.59
CA THR A 74 -2.25 -8.53 -6.52
C THR A 74 -2.61 -8.18 -7.96
N GLN A 75 -3.87 -7.80 -8.24
CA GLN A 75 -4.32 -7.44 -9.58
C GLN A 75 -3.57 -6.22 -10.13
N ASN A 76 -3.23 -5.26 -9.26
CA ASN A 76 -2.44 -4.08 -9.63
C ASN A 76 -0.92 -4.35 -9.66
N LYS A 77 -0.46 -5.57 -9.38
CA LYS A 77 0.95 -6.00 -9.44
C LYS A 77 1.87 -5.25 -8.47
N PHE A 78 1.41 -5.01 -7.24
CA PHE A 78 2.15 -4.30 -6.17
C PHE A 78 2.76 -5.22 -5.10
N ILE A 79 2.70 -6.54 -5.25
CA ILE A 79 3.41 -7.46 -4.35
C ILE A 79 4.93 -7.20 -4.40
N GLU A 80 5.56 -7.12 -3.23
CA GLU A 80 6.96 -6.76 -2.97
C GLU A 80 7.40 -5.40 -3.52
N LYS A 81 6.46 -4.53 -3.89
CA LYS A 81 6.74 -3.16 -4.35
C LYS A 81 6.38 -2.13 -3.28
N PRO A 82 7.01 -0.94 -3.30
CA PRO A 82 6.55 0.20 -2.52
C PRO A 82 5.08 0.50 -2.80
N ILE A 83 4.30 0.68 -1.75
CA ILE A 83 2.88 0.98 -1.82
C ILE A 83 2.51 1.89 -0.63
N VAL A 84 1.52 2.76 -0.83
CA VAL A 84 1.00 3.62 0.24
C VAL A 84 -0.31 3.03 0.74
N LEU A 85 -0.40 2.72 2.03
CA LEU A 85 -1.64 2.35 2.70
C LEU A 85 -2.33 3.62 3.19
N GLY A 86 -3.61 3.77 2.87
CA GLY A 86 -4.49 4.82 3.38
C GLY A 86 -5.52 4.28 4.36
N ILE A 87 -5.71 4.97 5.48
CA ILE A 87 -6.79 4.68 6.44
C ILE A 87 -7.26 5.98 7.11
N ARG A 88 -8.57 6.11 7.36
CA ARG A 88 -9.12 7.28 8.07
C ARG A 88 -8.78 7.21 9.56
N ALA A 89 -8.73 8.37 10.22
CA ALA A 89 -8.45 8.41 11.65
C ALA A 89 -9.54 7.71 12.46
N GLU A 90 -10.80 7.84 12.06
CA GLU A 90 -11.96 7.21 12.71
C GLU A 90 -12.11 5.71 12.43
N ASP A 91 -11.33 5.15 11.50
CA ASP A 91 -11.28 3.71 11.22
C ASP A 91 -10.12 3.01 11.98
N ILE A 92 -9.50 3.74 12.93
CA ILE A 92 -8.52 3.22 13.89
C ILE A 92 -9.11 3.34 15.29
N HIS A 93 -9.25 2.21 15.98
CA HIS A 93 -10.09 2.09 17.17
C HIS A 93 -9.28 1.62 18.39
N ASP A 94 -9.64 2.13 19.58
CA ASP A 94 -9.23 1.59 20.88
C ASP A 94 -10.24 0.57 21.45
N ASP A 95 -11.32 0.28 20.70
CA ASP A 95 -12.41 -0.61 21.11
C ASP A 95 -12.06 -2.10 20.96
N GLU A 96 -12.31 -2.87 22.04
CA GLU A 96 -12.02 -4.31 22.07
C GLU A 96 -12.81 -5.14 21.05
N LEU A 97 -14.05 -4.76 20.72
CA LEU A 97 -14.86 -5.50 19.75
C LEU A 97 -14.28 -5.37 18.36
N VAL A 98 -13.82 -4.18 17.99
CA VAL A 98 -13.13 -3.97 16.71
C VAL A 98 -11.84 -4.77 16.66
N MET A 99 -11.04 -4.73 17.73
CA MET A 99 -9.81 -5.53 17.82
C MET A 99 -10.09 -7.04 17.70
N LYS A 100 -11.18 -7.54 18.29
CA LYS A 100 -11.61 -8.94 18.16
C LYS A 100 -12.06 -9.29 16.74
N ALA A 101 -12.72 -8.38 16.05
CA ALA A 101 -13.15 -8.56 14.65
C ALA A 101 -11.96 -8.50 13.67
N HIS A 102 -10.93 -7.72 14.00
CA HIS A 102 -9.74 -7.49 13.17
C HIS A 102 -8.45 -7.85 13.91
N PRO A 103 -8.25 -9.11 14.35
CA PRO A 103 -7.09 -9.51 15.15
C PRO A 103 -5.75 -9.31 14.42
N ASN A 104 -5.80 -9.32 13.09
CA ASN A 104 -4.66 -9.11 12.20
C ASN A 104 -4.32 -7.63 11.94
N GLY A 105 -5.13 -6.71 12.47
CA GLY A 105 -4.98 -5.25 12.34
C GLY A 105 -4.64 -4.56 13.65
N ILE A 106 -4.22 -5.30 14.68
CA ILE A 106 -3.88 -4.72 15.99
C ILE A 106 -2.41 -4.34 15.99
N LEU A 107 -2.12 -3.07 16.29
CA LEU A 107 -0.76 -2.57 16.46
C LEU A 107 -0.55 -2.07 17.89
N ASP A 108 0.59 -2.45 18.49
CA ASP A 108 1.10 -1.85 19.72
C ASP A 108 1.82 -0.55 19.37
N ILE A 109 1.28 0.58 19.79
CA ILE A 109 1.82 1.92 19.49
C ILE A 109 2.25 2.63 20.77
N GLU A 110 3.18 3.57 20.61
CA GLU A 110 3.54 4.53 21.65
C GLU A 110 2.93 5.87 21.27
N VAL A 111 2.22 6.50 22.21
CA VAL A 111 1.50 7.75 21.96
C VAL A 111 2.48 8.92 21.96
N ASP A 112 2.57 9.64 20.84
CA ASP A 112 3.37 10.86 20.76
C ASP A 112 2.60 12.04 21.36
N VAL A 113 1.32 12.19 21.01
CA VAL A 113 0.43 13.25 21.53
C VAL A 113 -0.99 12.71 21.62
N ALA A 114 -1.72 13.11 22.67
CA ALA A 114 -3.15 12.88 22.78
C ALA A 114 -3.87 14.22 22.96
N GLU A 115 -4.77 14.56 22.03
CA GLU A 115 -5.53 15.81 22.04
C GLU A 115 -7.01 15.53 22.32
N LEU A 116 -7.50 15.99 23.47
CA LEU A 116 -8.91 15.91 23.84
C LEU A 116 -9.72 17.01 23.17
N LEU A 117 -10.67 16.63 22.31
CA LEU A 117 -11.51 17.53 21.51
C LEU A 117 -12.99 17.47 21.93
N GLY A 118 -13.24 17.25 23.22
CA GLY A 118 -14.58 17.14 23.80
C GLY A 118 -15.01 15.68 23.93
N SER A 119 -15.79 15.17 22.98
CA SER A 119 -16.27 13.77 23.00
C SER A 119 -15.27 12.77 22.42
N GLU A 120 -14.21 13.27 21.78
CA GLU A 120 -13.25 12.47 21.03
C GLU A 120 -11.82 12.86 21.42
N THR A 121 -10.90 11.92 21.31
CA THR A 121 -9.45 12.14 21.49
C THR A 121 -8.74 11.80 20.19
N ASN A 122 -7.96 12.74 19.66
CA ASN A 122 -7.02 12.46 18.58
C ASN A 122 -5.70 11.97 19.17
N ILE A 123 -5.26 10.78 18.76
CA ILE A 123 -4.01 10.15 19.18
C ILE A 123 -3.04 10.22 18.01
N TYR A 124 -1.91 10.87 18.20
CA TYR A 124 -0.84 11.00 17.23
C TYR A 124 0.27 10.00 17.56
N PHE A 125 0.77 9.28 16.56
CA PHE A 125 1.84 8.29 16.70
C PHE A 125 2.59 8.06 15.39
N ASP A 126 3.82 7.55 15.46
CA ASP A 126 4.62 7.16 14.31
C ASP A 126 4.39 5.70 13.86
N VAL A 127 4.19 5.54 12.55
CA VAL A 127 4.29 4.25 11.87
C VAL A 127 5.30 4.35 10.74
N ASN A 128 6.55 3.92 11.02
CA ASN A 128 7.61 3.83 10.00
C ASN A 128 7.94 5.19 9.35
N GLY A 129 8.00 6.26 10.15
CA GLY A 129 8.24 7.62 9.68
C GLY A 129 6.98 8.34 9.18
N SER A 130 5.83 7.67 9.14
CA SER A 130 4.54 8.31 8.85
C SER A 130 3.87 8.77 10.14
N ASN A 131 3.51 10.06 10.21
CA ASN A 131 2.66 10.60 11.27
C ASN A 131 1.22 10.13 11.05
N VAL A 132 0.71 9.32 11.99
CA VAL A 132 -0.64 8.74 11.96
C VAL A 132 -1.47 9.33 13.08
N ILE A 133 -2.76 9.55 12.80
CA ILE A 133 -3.76 10.03 13.75
C ILE A 133 -4.84 8.95 13.87
N ALA A 134 -5.11 8.48 15.09
CA ALA A 134 -6.32 7.75 15.41
C ALA A 134 -7.32 8.68 16.11
N LYS A 135 -8.60 8.53 15.80
CA LYS A 135 -9.67 9.32 16.38
C LYS A 135 -10.59 8.41 17.16
N VAL A 136 -10.51 8.47 18.49
CA VAL A 136 -11.19 7.56 19.40
C VAL A 136 -12.15 8.29 20.34
N ASP A 137 -13.04 7.55 21.01
CA ASP A 137 -13.93 8.11 22.02
C ASP A 137 -13.13 8.60 23.24
N ALA A 138 -13.50 9.76 23.81
CA ALA A 138 -12.82 10.35 24.96
C ALA A 138 -13.07 9.63 26.32
N ARG A 139 -13.47 8.36 26.30
CA ARG A 139 -13.79 7.58 27.51
C ARG A 139 -12.54 7.10 28.25
N THR A 140 -11.46 6.92 27.50
CA THR A 140 -10.19 6.43 28.02
C THR A 140 -9.25 7.62 28.23
N ASN A 141 -8.66 7.73 29.42
CA ASN A 141 -7.59 8.70 29.66
C ASN A 141 -6.31 8.17 29.02
N ILE A 142 -5.94 8.77 27.88
CA ILE A 142 -4.74 8.44 27.11
C ILE A 142 -3.81 9.65 27.19
N SER A 143 -2.54 9.40 27.52
CA SER A 143 -1.51 10.41 27.70
C SER A 143 -0.32 10.17 26.78
N MET A 144 0.48 11.22 26.57
CA MET A 144 1.76 11.13 25.88
C MET A 144 2.69 10.10 26.57
N GLY A 145 3.31 9.24 25.78
CA GLY A 145 4.21 8.17 26.23
C GLY A 145 3.50 6.86 26.60
N ASP A 146 2.17 6.83 26.61
CA ASP A 146 1.44 5.58 26.86
C ASP A 146 1.69 4.56 25.75
N LYS A 147 1.72 3.29 26.14
CA LYS A 147 1.76 2.16 25.20
C LYS A 147 0.39 1.53 25.13
N ILE A 148 -0.28 1.69 24.00
CA ILE A 148 -1.65 1.23 23.79
C ILE A 148 -1.75 0.34 22.57
N LYS A 149 -2.83 -0.43 22.51
CA LYS A 149 -3.22 -1.21 21.34
C LYS A 149 -4.26 -0.45 20.55
N LEU A 150 -4.06 -0.32 19.26
CA LEU A 150 -5.05 0.22 18.33
C LEU A 150 -5.39 -0.84 17.28
N GLY A 151 -6.68 -1.05 17.05
CA GLY A 151 -7.22 -1.91 16.02
C GLY A 151 -7.57 -1.12 14.76
N PHE A 152 -6.99 -1.53 13.63
CA PHE A 152 -7.28 -0.97 12.31
C PHE A 152 -8.45 -1.74 11.68
N ASP A 153 -9.52 -1.07 11.25
CA ASP A 153 -10.57 -1.71 10.44
C ASP A 153 -10.00 -2.04 9.04
N LEU A 154 -9.69 -3.31 8.83
CA LEU A 154 -9.05 -3.79 7.62
C LEU A 154 -9.95 -3.63 6.37
N ASN A 155 -11.26 -3.54 6.53
CA ASN A 155 -12.19 -3.34 5.42
C ASN A 155 -12.11 -1.91 4.85
N LYS A 156 -11.61 -0.97 5.66
CA LYS A 156 -11.53 0.46 5.34
C LYS A 156 -10.21 0.88 4.72
N LEU A 157 -9.28 -0.06 4.57
CA LEU A 157 -8.00 0.20 3.95
C LEU A 157 -8.14 0.60 2.48
N HIS A 158 -7.37 1.61 2.10
CA HIS A 158 -7.11 2.01 0.73
C HIS A 158 -5.64 1.76 0.40
N PHE A 159 -5.33 1.55 -0.88
CA PHE A 159 -3.96 1.50 -1.36
C PHE A 159 -3.77 2.49 -2.49
N PHE A 160 -2.61 3.13 -2.52
CA PHE A 160 -2.24 4.08 -3.56
C PHE A 160 -0.88 3.73 -4.14
N ASP A 161 -0.74 3.99 -5.43
CA ASP A 161 0.54 3.96 -6.11
C ASP A 161 1.38 5.18 -5.67
N PRO A 162 2.59 5.00 -5.13
CA PRO A 162 3.43 6.12 -4.69
C PRO A 162 3.94 6.99 -5.85
N GLU A 163 3.97 6.50 -7.09
CA GLU A 163 4.44 7.26 -8.24
C GLU A 163 3.31 8.07 -8.88
N THR A 164 2.15 7.45 -9.10
CA THR A 164 1.01 8.10 -9.75
C THR A 164 0.04 8.77 -8.78
N GLU A 165 0.16 8.47 -7.48
CA GLU A 165 -0.75 8.88 -6.40
C GLU A 165 -2.21 8.38 -6.54
N LEU A 166 -2.49 7.57 -7.57
CA LEU A 166 -3.82 7.04 -7.83
C LEU A 166 -4.17 5.92 -6.85
N ARG A 167 -5.45 5.86 -6.47
CA ARG A 167 -5.95 4.74 -5.66
C ARG A 167 -6.01 3.47 -6.51
N LEU A 168 -5.54 2.36 -5.94
CA LEU A 168 -5.63 1.04 -6.56
C LEU A 168 -7.06 0.49 -6.41
N GLU A 169 -7.56 -0.11 -7.48
CA GLU A 169 -8.89 -0.71 -7.54
C GLU A 169 -8.81 -2.12 -8.13
N VAL A 170 -9.78 -2.96 -7.77
CA VAL A 170 -9.99 -4.24 -8.44
C VAL A 170 -10.61 -3.97 -9.81
N ASP A 171 -10.11 -4.60 -10.87
CA ASP A 171 -10.83 -4.61 -12.15
C ASP A 171 -12.00 -5.60 -12.06
N PRO A 172 -13.26 -5.13 -12.13
CA PRO A 172 -14.42 -6.01 -12.04
C PRO A 172 -14.45 -7.05 -13.17
N ASN A 173 -13.84 -6.77 -14.32
CA ASN A 173 -13.79 -7.70 -15.44
C ASN A 173 -12.81 -8.86 -15.20
N VAL A 174 -11.70 -8.63 -14.50
CA VAL A 174 -10.75 -9.70 -14.13
C VAL A 174 -11.34 -10.61 -13.07
N THR A 175 -12.01 -10.01 -12.07
CA THR A 175 -12.61 -10.73 -10.93
C THR A 175 -13.76 -11.64 -11.36
N THR A 176 -14.55 -11.23 -12.36
CA THR A 176 -15.63 -12.04 -12.90
C THR A 176 -15.10 -13.32 -13.56
N HIS A 177 -14.02 -13.22 -14.34
CA HIS A 177 -13.41 -14.41 -14.97
C HIS A 177 -12.72 -15.32 -13.95
N ALA A 178 -12.04 -14.76 -12.94
CA ALA A 178 -11.43 -15.54 -11.87
C ALA A 178 -12.50 -16.25 -11.01
N ARG A 179 -13.59 -15.56 -10.63
CA ARG A 179 -14.72 -16.19 -9.93
C ARG A 179 -15.41 -17.25 -10.77
N MET A 180 -15.67 -16.99 -12.06
CA MET A 180 -16.27 -17.97 -12.95
C MET A 180 -15.37 -19.18 -13.16
N ALA A 181 -14.05 -18.99 -13.24
CA ALA A 181 -13.09 -20.09 -13.33
C ALA A 181 -13.01 -20.91 -12.03
N VAL A 182 -13.06 -20.26 -10.87
CA VAL A 182 -13.07 -20.92 -9.55
C VAL A 182 -14.39 -21.67 -9.31
N GLU A 183 -15.53 -21.07 -9.66
CA GLU A 183 -16.84 -21.70 -9.59
C GLU A 183 -16.97 -22.86 -10.60
N ALA A 184 -16.41 -22.72 -11.81
CA ALA A 184 -16.36 -23.79 -12.81
C ALA A 184 -15.43 -24.94 -12.38
N ALA A 185 -14.26 -24.65 -11.81
CA ALA A 185 -13.34 -25.67 -11.27
C ALA A 185 -13.97 -26.44 -10.09
N LYS A 186 -14.68 -25.72 -9.21
CA LYS A 186 -15.43 -26.31 -8.08
C LYS A 186 -16.62 -27.15 -8.56
N ALA A 187 -17.32 -26.72 -9.62
CA ALA A 187 -18.41 -27.48 -10.23
C ALA A 187 -17.91 -28.69 -11.03
N ALA A 188 -16.67 -28.66 -11.53
CA ALA A 188 -16.03 -29.76 -12.24
C ALA A 188 -15.37 -30.81 -11.31
N GLY A 189 -15.45 -30.64 -9.99
CA GLY A 189 -14.86 -31.58 -9.02
C GLY A 189 -13.33 -31.62 -9.05
N GLN A 190 -12.67 -30.61 -9.61
CA GLN A 190 -11.21 -30.51 -9.60
C GLN A 190 -10.75 -29.90 -8.26
N GLU A 191 -9.83 -30.56 -7.58
CA GLU A 191 -9.17 -29.99 -6.40
C GLU A 191 -8.45 -28.70 -6.81
N LEU A 192 -8.75 -27.62 -6.07
CA LEU A 192 -7.96 -26.39 -6.12
C LEU A 192 -6.50 -26.76 -5.87
N PRO A 193 -5.52 -26.16 -6.59
CA PRO A 193 -4.13 -26.34 -6.23
C PRO A 193 -3.96 -25.80 -4.81
N THR A 194 -3.85 -26.71 -3.85
CA THR A 194 -3.28 -26.39 -2.55
C THR A 194 -1.91 -25.81 -2.82
N ALA A 195 -1.58 -24.69 -2.19
CA ALA A 195 -0.20 -24.25 -2.11
C ALA A 195 0.59 -25.33 -1.36
N SER A 196 1.03 -26.36 -2.09
CA SER A 196 1.92 -27.39 -1.59
C SER A 196 3.32 -26.79 -1.62
N GLN A 197 3.88 -26.68 -0.42
CA GLN A 197 5.32 -26.72 -0.18
C GLN A 197 5.86 -27.90 -1.00
N ASP A 198 6.55 -27.64 -2.11
CA ASP A 198 7.40 -28.58 -2.87
C ASP A 198 7.78 -27.89 -4.19
N ASN A 199 8.69 -26.92 -4.11
CA ASN A 199 9.53 -26.47 -5.23
C ASN A 199 10.79 -25.81 -4.65
N GLU A 200 11.42 -26.51 -3.70
CA GLU A 200 12.88 -26.54 -3.61
C GLU A 200 13.33 -27.78 -4.39
N GLU A 201 14.41 -27.64 -5.18
CA GLU A 201 15.04 -28.66 -6.02
C GLU A 201 14.34 -29.07 -7.34
N LYS A 202 14.68 -28.35 -8.41
CA LYS A 202 15.05 -28.94 -9.72
C LYS A 202 15.76 -27.91 -10.59
N LEU A 203 16.99 -27.61 -10.22
CA LEU A 203 17.99 -27.00 -11.09
C LEU A 203 19.23 -27.90 -11.06
N GLU A 204 19.17 -29.05 -11.74
CA GLU A 204 20.36 -29.71 -12.26
C GLU A 204 20.01 -30.74 -13.35
N GLU A 205 20.80 -30.70 -14.42
CA GLU A 205 20.99 -31.69 -15.49
C GLU A 205 19.92 -31.88 -16.59
N VAL A 206 20.10 -31.16 -17.70
CA VAL A 206 20.29 -31.81 -19.02
C VAL A 206 21.40 -31.06 -19.78
N LYS A 207 22.62 -31.62 -19.78
CA LYS A 207 23.62 -31.43 -20.83
C LYS A 207 23.45 -32.57 -21.82
N ILE A 208 23.26 -32.31 -23.12
CA ILE A 208 23.92 -33.05 -24.21
C ILE A 208 24.16 -32.10 -25.40
N ASP A 209 25.38 -32.23 -25.92
CA ASP A 209 26.14 -31.52 -26.95
C ASP A 209 25.48 -31.15 -28.30
N ALA A 210 25.92 -29.99 -28.84
CA ALA A 210 26.50 -29.92 -30.18
C ALA A 210 27.51 -28.75 -30.29
N LYS A 211 28.72 -29.09 -30.72
CA LYS A 211 29.93 -28.25 -30.85
C LYS A 211 29.86 -27.21 -32.01
N PRO A 212 30.84 -26.28 -32.09
CA PRO A 212 30.66 -24.93 -32.63
C PRO A 212 31.13 -24.75 -34.08
N THR A 213 30.65 -23.69 -34.73
CA THR A 213 31.33 -23.09 -35.89
C THR A 213 31.54 -21.60 -35.66
N GLU A 214 32.82 -21.20 -35.63
CA GLU A 214 33.32 -19.83 -35.60
C GLU A 214 32.85 -19.00 -36.81
N LYS A 215 32.56 -17.71 -36.58
CA LYS A 215 32.95 -16.67 -37.53
C LYS A 215 33.43 -15.42 -36.77
N LYS A 216 34.67 -15.07 -37.09
CA LYS A 216 35.50 -13.95 -36.61
C LYS A 216 34.83 -12.59 -36.76
N ALA A 217 34.97 -11.74 -35.75
CA ALA A 217 34.96 -10.29 -35.88
C ALA A 217 36.34 -9.74 -35.46
N PRO A 218 37.01 -8.88 -36.26
CA PRO A 218 38.37 -8.44 -35.96
C PRO A 218 38.40 -7.23 -35.02
N ALA A 219 39.36 -7.27 -34.09
CA ALA A 219 39.80 -6.14 -33.27
C ALA A 219 40.57 -5.09 -34.10
N LYS A 220 40.44 -3.81 -33.75
CA LYS A 220 41.45 -2.78 -34.05
C LYS A 220 41.98 -2.15 -32.77
N LYS A 221 43.30 -2.06 -32.75
CA LYS A 221 44.23 -1.71 -31.66
C LYS A 221 44.15 -0.25 -31.22
N ALA A 222 44.47 -0.06 -29.95
CA ALA A 222 44.90 1.19 -29.34
C ALA A 222 46.26 1.67 -29.87
N THR A 223 46.47 2.99 -29.88
CA THR A 223 47.80 3.60 -29.64
C THR A 223 47.63 4.99 -29.02
N ALA A 224 48.35 5.21 -27.94
CA ALA A 224 48.47 6.44 -27.17
C ALA A 224 49.37 7.50 -27.85
N LYS A 225 49.18 8.79 -27.50
CA LYS A 225 50.31 9.74 -27.38
C LYS A 225 49.97 11.01 -26.57
N LYS A 226 50.69 11.13 -25.44
CA LYS A 226 51.29 12.30 -24.76
C LYS A 226 50.65 13.70 -24.85
N ALA A 227 50.49 14.29 -23.66
CA ALA A 227 50.41 15.73 -23.37
C ALA A 227 51.60 16.56 -23.92
N PRO A 228 51.48 17.90 -23.94
CA PRO A 228 52.04 18.66 -22.81
C PRO A 228 51.20 19.87 -22.34
N ALA A 229 51.57 20.34 -21.15
CA ALA A 229 51.04 21.49 -20.42
C ALA A 229 51.39 22.86 -21.06
N LYS A 230 50.55 23.87 -20.81
CA LYS A 230 50.95 25.19 -20.23
C LYS A 230 49.77 26.16 -20.02
N LYS A 231 49.66 26.61 -18.76
CA LYS A 231 49.55 28.00 -18.24
C LYS A 231 48.41 28.96 -18.65
N ALA A 232 47.85 29.55 -17.57
CA ALA A 232 47.51 30.98 -17.36
C ALA A 232 46.24 31.50 -18.07
N ALA A 233 45.43 32.44 -17.54
CA ALA A 233 45.35 33.21 -16.30
C ALA A 233 43.94 33.87 -16.22
N LYS A 234 43.59 34.39 -15.04
CA LYS A 234 42.77 35.59 -14.74
C LYS A 234 41.63 35.95 -15.72
N LYS A 235 40.38 36.08 -15.26
CA LYS A 235 39.89 37.14 -14.37
C LYS A 235 38.52 36.74 -13.83
#